data_AF-A0A4R3YBC6-F1
#
_entry.id   AF-A0A4R3YBC6-F1
#
_cell.length_a   1.000
_cell.length_b   1.000
_cell.length_c   1.000
_cell.angle_alpha   90.00
_cell.angle_beta   90.00
_cell.angle_gamma   90.00
#
_symmetry.space_group_name_H-M   'P 1'
#
loop_
_entity.id
_entity.type
_entity.pdbx_description
1 polymer ?
#
loop_
_entity_poly.entity_id
_entity_poly.type
_entity_poly.pdbx_seq_one_letter_code
_entity_poly.pdbx_strand_id
1 'polypeptide(L)'
;MAMNDALADGSVDIVGMAKPYAVMPDVANKLLNGSVQKVATPPVRTGVKMIDQKVGGFLELYWYTKQLHLLGSGLPPQPGYSAWKTLWAILKDGFRKERA
;
A
#
# COMPACT_ATOMS: atom_id res chain seq x y z
N MET A 1 -21.74 -9.79 5.28
CA MET A 1 -20.96 -8.91 4.39
C MET A 1 -20.63 -7.68 5.23
N ALA A 2 -19.68 -7.78 6.17
CA ALA A 2 -19.70 -6.92 7.37
C ALA A 2 -19.71 -5.40 7.10
N MET A 3 -18.95 -4.93 6.10
CA MET A 3 -18.91 -3.50 5.75
C MET A 3 -20.20 -3.01 5.09
N ASN A 4 -20.83 -3.84 4.24
CA ASN A 4 -22.09 -3.48 3.58
C ASN A 4 -23.25 -3.51 4.56
N ASP A 5 -23.24 -4.46 5.50
CA ASP A 5 -24.26 -4.57 6.54
C ASP A 5 -24.23 -3.33 7.47
N ALA A 6 -23.02 -2.92 7.90
CA ALA A 6 -22.82 -1.73 8.75
C ALA A 6 -23.20 -0.39 8.08
N LEU A 7 -23.15 -0.32 6.74
CA LEU A 7 -23.66 0.83 5.98
C LEU A 7 -25.19 0.77 5.87
N ALA A 8 -25.75 -0.42 5.63
CA ALA A 8 -27.18 -0.61 5.43
C ALA A 8 -28.01 -0.39 6.70
N ASP A 9 -27.46 -0.75 7.87
CA ASP A 9 -28.12 -0.55 9.16
C ASP A 9 -27.84 0.82 9.80
N GLY A 10 -27.03 1.66 9.16
CA GLY A 10 -26.69 3.00 9.64
C GLY A 10 -25.69 3.04 10.78
N SER A 11 -24.98 1.94 11.08
CA SER A 11 -23.93 1.91 12.10
C SER A 11 -22.74 2.81 11.76
N VAL A 12 -22.47 3.02 10.46
CA VAL A 12 -21.43 3.92 9.96
C VAL A 12 -21.89 4.67 8.71
N ASP A 13 -21.47 5.92 8.56
CA ASP A 13 -21.71 6.70 7.33
C ASP A 13 -20.61 6.49 6.28
N ILE A 14 -19.37 6.19 6.73
CA ILE A 14 -18.19 6.14 5.87
C ILE A 14 -17.29 4.97 6.29
N VAL A 15 -16.70 4.29 5.30
CA VAL A 15 -15.69 3.25 5.53
C VAL A 15 -14.37 3.65 4.88
N GLY A 16 -13.33 3.84 5.71
CA GLY A 16 -11.96 4.03 5.23
C GLY A 16 -11.30 2.70 4.86
N MET A 17 -10.60 2.66 3.71
CA MET A 17 -9.95 1.42 3.22
C MET A 17 -8.42 1.39 3.44
N ALA A 18 -7.77 2.52 3.72
CA ALA A 18 -6.31 2.65 3.86
C ALA A 18 -5.51 2.19 2.62
N LYS A 19 -4.75 1.08 2.71
CA LYS A 19 -3.79 0.61 1.69
C LYS A 19 -4.32 0.52 0.24
N PRO A 20 -5.56 0.12 -0.04
CA PRO A 20 -6.13 0.11 -1.38
C PRO A 20 -6.00 1.46 -2.09
N TYR A 21 -6.19 2.59 -1.40
CA TYR A 21 -6.08 3.91 -2.01
C TYR A 21 -4.65 4.26 -2.45
N ALA A 22 -3.64 3.68 -1.81
CA ALA A 22 -2.25 3.90 -2.19
C ALA A 22 -1.89 3.22 -3.53
N VAL A 23 -2.66 2.21 -3.97
CA VAL A 23 -2.39 1.47 -5.21
C VAL A 23 -3.46 1.65 -6.28
N MET A 24 -4.67 2.02 -5.87
CA MET A 24 -5.85 2.21 -6.72
C MET A 24 -6.64 3.41 -6.17
N PRO A 25 -6.34 4.64 -6.64
CA PRO A 25 -6.93 5.86 -6.07
C PRO A 25 -8.44 5.96 -6.28
N ASP A 26 -8.96 5.34 -7.35
CA ASP A 26 -10.38 5.30 -7.72
C ASP A 26 -11.10 4.04 -7.19
N VAL A 27 -10.52 3.35 -6.21
CA VAL A 27 -11.02 2.07 -5.69
C VAL A 27 -12.47 2.12 -5.22
N ALA A 28 -12.91 3.21 -4.57
CA ALA A 28 -14.29 3.35 -4.14
C ALA A 28 -15.26 3.37 -5.32
N ASN A 29 -14.95 4.13 -6.36
CA ASN A 29 -15.78 4.19 -7.57
C ASN A 29 -15.87 2.81 -8.24
N LYS A 30 -14.74 2.10 -8.33
CA LYS A 30 -14.69 0.75 -8.90
C LYS A 30 -15.46 -0.28 -8.08
N LEU A 31 -15.50 -0.14 -6.76
CA LEU A 31 -16.31 -0.99 -5.89
C LEU A 31 -17.80 -0.69 -6.05
N LEU A 32 -18.18 0.59 -6.00
CA LEU A 32 -19.58 1.03 -6.09
C LEU A 32 -20.21 0.71 -7.45
N ASN A 33 -19.46 0.82 -8.54
CA ASN A 33 -19.96 0.49 -9.88
C ASN A 33 -19.79 -1.00 -10.26
N GLY A 34 -19.28 -1.82 -9.34
CA GLY A 34 -19.11 -3.27 -9.56
C GLY A 34 -17.95 -3.67 -10.49
N SER A 35 -17.12 -2.72 -10.97
CA SER A 35 -15.96 -3.03 -11.82
C SER A 35 -14.92 -3.88 -11.10
N VAL A 36 -14.85 -3.78 -9.77
CA VAL A 36 -13.99 -4.59 -8.91
C VAL A 36 -14.84 -5.08 -7.74
N GLN A 37 -14.73 -6.37 -7.41
CA GLN A 37 -15.37 -6.95 -6.22
C GLN A 37 -14.40 -7.17 -5.06
N LYS A 38 -13.09 -7.24 -5.36
CA LYS A 38 -12.04 -7.48 -4.37
C LYS A 38 -10.78 -6.72 -4.75
N VAL A 39 -10.23 -6.00 -3.78
CA VAL A 39 -8.97 -5.27 -3.94
C VAL A 39 -7.92 -5.97 -3.11
N ALA A 40 -7.01 -6.66 -3.78
CA ALA A 40 -5.89 -7.32 -3.12
C ALA A 40 -4.79 -6.30 -2.84
N THR A 41 -4.34 -6.24 -1.58
CA THR A 41 -3.14 -5.52 -1.17
C THR A 41 -2.13 -6.55 -0.65
N PRO A 42 -1.56 -7.39 -1.53
CA PRO A 42 -0.63 -8.42 -1.11
C PRO A 42 0.58 -7.77 -0.41
N PRO A 43 1.16 -8.43 0.60
CA PRO A 43 2.32 -7.90 1.28
C PRO A 43 3.49 -7.76 0.30
N VAL A 44 4.27 -6.69 0.46
CA VAL A 44 5.44 -6.43 -0.37
C VAL A 44 6.59 -7.30 0.11
N ARG A 45 7.03 -8.24 -0.73
CA ARG A 45 8.00 -9.27 -0.37
C ARG A 45 9.13 -9.34 -1.39
N THR A 46 10.34 -9.62 -0.91
CA THR A 46 11.50 -9.91 -1.76
C THR A 46 11.47 -11.34 -2.31
N GLY A 47 10.73 -12.24 -1.63
CA GLY A 47 10.71 -13.67 -1.92
C GLY A 47 11.77 -14.46 -1.14
N VAL A 48 12.65 -13.79 -0.40
CA VAL A 48 13.68 -14.43 0.43
C VAL A 48 13.22 -14.46 1.88
N LYS A 49 12.90 -15.66 2.38
CA LYS A 49 12.31 -15.87 3.72
C LYS A 49 13.05 -15.12 4.83
N MET A 50 14.38 -15.20 4.87
CA MET A 50 15.17 -14.55 5.93
C MET A 50 15.08 -13.02 5.88
N ILE A 51 15.06 -12.43 4.68
CA ILE A 51 14.92 -10.97 4.50
C ILE A 51 13.51 -10.56 4.88
N ASP A 52 12.50 -11.24 4.32
CA ASP A 52 11.10 -10.93 4.54
C ASP A 52 10.67 -11.10 6.01
N GLN A 53 11.31 -12.00 6.76
CA GLN A 53 11.11 -12.13 8.21
C GLN A 53 11.76 -11.01 9.02
N LYS A 54 12.98 -10.60 8.65
CA LYS A 54 13.73 -9.59 9.42
C LYS A 54 13.30 -8.16 9.15
N VAL A 55 12.99 -7.83 7.89
CA VAL A 55 12.73 -6.46 7.45
C VAL A 55 11.42 -6.28 6.66
N GLY A 56 10.59 -7.31 6.56
CA GLY A 56 9.36 -7.26 5.74
C GLY A 56 8.39 -6.15 6.12
N GLY A 57 8.24 -5.85 7.42
CA GLY A 57 7.38 -4.74 7.86
C GLY A 57 7.87 -3.37 7.38
N PHE A 58 9.17 -3.10 7.50
CA PHE A 58 9.78 -1.87 7.00
C PHE A 58 9.73 -1.80 5.47
N LEU A 59 9.97 -2.93 4.80
CA LEU A 59 9.90 -3.03 3.36
C LEU A 59 8.51 -2.62 2.84
N GLU A 60 7.46 -3.15 3.46
CA GLU A 60 6.08 -2.82 3.11
C GLU A 60 5.77 -1.35 3.41
N LEU A 61 6.15 -0.84 4.59
CA LEU A 61 5.97 0.57 4.96
C LEU A 61 6.60 1.52 3.93
N TYR A 62 7.90 1.36 3.65
CA TYR A 62 8.61 2.20 2.68
C TYR A 62 8.00 2.12 1.28
N TRP A 63 7.57 0.94 0.87
CA TRP A 63 6.92 0.76 -0.42
C TRP A 63 5.61 1.54 -0.51
N TYR A 64 4.74 1.46 0.50
CA TYR A 64 3.49 2.22 0.53
C TYR A 64 3.73 3.73 0.68
N THR A 65 4.70 4.16 1.50
CA THR A 65 5.09 5.57 1.60
C THR A 65 5.53 6.12 0.24
N LYS A 66 6.26 5.34 -0.56
CA LYS A 66 6.62 5.73 -1.93
C LYS A 66 5.38 5.95 -2.80
N GLN A 67 4.39 5.06 -2.74
CA GLN A 67 3.15 5.23 -3.50
C GLN A 67 2.41 6.50 -3.08
N LEU A 68 2.32 6.75 -1.77
CA LEU A 68 1.71 7.97 -1.23
C LEU A 68 2.47 9.23 -1.66
N HIS A 69 3.80 9.20 -1.71
CA HIS A 69 4.60 10.31 -2.24
C HIS A 69 4.34 10.56 -3.73
N LEU A 70 4.19 9.51 -4.54
CA LEU A 70 3.82 9.65 -5.95
C LEU A 70 2.45 10.35 -6.07
N LEU A 71 1.45 9.85 -5.35
CA LEU A 71 0.10 10.43 -5.35
C LEU A 71 0.11 11.88 -4.87
N GLY A 72 0.84 12.18 -3.78
CA GLY A 72 0.99 13.54 -3.27
C GLY A 72 1.72 14.49 -4.23
N SER A 73 2.47 13.95 -5.19
CA SER A 73 3.12 14.72 -6.27
C SER A 73 2.28 14.78 -7.55
N GLY A 74 1.03 14.29 -7.54
CA GLY A 74 0.17 14.22 -8.72
C GLY A 74 0.55 13.12 -9.73
N LEU A 75 1.43 12.20 -9.35
CA LEU A 75 1.86 11.09 -10.19
C LEU A 75 1.00 9.84 -9.92
N PRO A 76 0.76 9.00 -10.93
CA PRO A 76 0.04 7.75 -10.73
C PRO A 76 0.84 6.79 -9.82
N PRO A 77 0.14 5.92 -9.05
CA PRO A 77 0.82 4.91 -8.27
C PRO A 77 1.49 3.89 -9.21
N GLN A 78 2.51 3.22 -8.70
CA GLN A 78 3.27 2.18 -9.38
C GLN A 78 3.19 0.86 -8.60
N PRO A 79 2.08 0.10 -8.71
CA PRO A 79 1.92 -1.19 -8.03
C PRO A 79 2.97 -2.25 -8.43
N GLY A 80 3.56 -2.12 -9.62
CA GLY A 80 4.65 -2.97 -10.08
C GLY A 80 6.04 -2.58 -9.54
N TYR A 81 6.13 -1.63 -8.60
CA TYR A 81 7.43 -1.21 -8.07
C TYR A 81 8.10 -2.36 -7.29
N SER A 82 9.36 -2.63 -7.61
CA SER A 82 10.07 -3.79 -7.10
C SER A 82 10.37 -3.69 -5.58
N ALA A 83 10.11 -4.78 -4.87
CA ALA A 83 10.53 -4.96 -3.48
C ALA A 83 12.06 -4.80 -3.32
N TRP A 84 12.86 -5.35 -4.23
CA TRP A 84 14.32 -5.22 -4.19
C TRP A 84 14.79 -3.78 -4.33
N LYS A 85 14.16 -2.99 -5.22
CA LYS A 85 14.45 -1.55 -5.35
C LYS A 85 14.12 -0.80 -4.06
N THR A 86 13.04 -1.19 -3.40
CA THR A 86 12.65 -0.60 -2.10
C THR A 86 13.67 -0.95 -1.02
N LEU A 87 14.11 -2.21 -0.94
CA LEU A 87 15.14 -2.64 0.01
C LEU A 87 16.45 -1.87 -0.20
N TRP A 88 16.87 -1.69 -1.45
CA TRP A 88 18.03 -0.87 -1.79
C TRP A 88 17.88 0.60 -1.35
N ALA A 89 16.69 1.18 -1.50
CA ALA A 89 16.41 2.53 -1.03
C ALA A 89 16.52 2.65 0.49
N ILE A 90 15.96 1.69 1.23
CA ILE A 90 16.07 1.61 2.70
C ILE A 90 17.54 1.57 3.13
N LEU A 91 18.34 0.69 2.52
CA LEU A 91 19.77 0.58 2.83
C LEU A 91 20.51 1.89 2.54
N LYS A 92 20.28 2.48 1.36
CA LYS A 92 20.91 3.75 0.96
C LYS A 92 20.58 4.89 1.93
N ASP A 93 19.33 5.00 2.36
CA ASP A 93 18.90 6.02 3.31
C ASP A 93 19.51 5.82 4.69
N GLY A 94 19.64 4.57 5.15
CA GLY A 94 20.36 4.21 6.38
C GLY A 94 21.82 4.65 6.33
N PHE A 95 22.54 4.29 5.26
CA PHE A 95 23.94 4.68 5.04
C PHE A 95 24.15 6.20 4.92
N ARG A 96 23.15 6.95 4.43
CA ARG A 96 23.23 8.42 4.37
C ARG A 96 23.10 9.04 5.75
N LYS A 97 22.25 8.47 6.61
CA LYS A 97 21.96 9.02 7.94
C LYS A 97 23.11 8.80 8.94
N GLU A 98 23.95 7.79 8.73
CA GLU A 98 25.19 7.58 9.52
C GLU A 98 26.33 8.53 9.13
N ARG A 99 26.24 9.20 7.98
CA ARG A 99 27.28 10.12 7.48
C ARG A 99 26.93 11.60 7.62
N ALA A 100 25.80 11.92 8.24
CA ALA A 100 25.33 13.27 8.55
C ALA A 100 25.39 13.50 10.06
#